data_AF-A0A965HTX2-F1
#
_entry.id   AF-A0A965HTX2-F1
#
_cell.length_a   1.000
_cell.length_b   1.000
_cell.length_c   1.000
_cell.angle_alpha   90.00
_cell.angle_beta   90.00
_cell.angle_gamma   90.00
#
_symmetry.space_group_name_H-M   'P 1'
#
loop_
_entity.id
_entity.type
_entity.pdbx_description
1 polymer ?
#
loop_
_entity_poly.entity_id
_entity_poly.type
_entity_poly.pdbx_seq_one_letter_code
_entity_poly.pdbx_strand_id
1 'polypeptide(L)'
;MLLGGLLASGLAVAESTPPGFNTPIPSSIMTPDSVETSIGRLNFFDGIPDQKTVEAVYDNLDRMRATEAFLEMVPMASVEALRVGMESIGIDAANKVMLYDGLMDS
;
A
#
# COMPACT_ATOMS: atom_id res chain seq x y z
N MET A 1 13.17 -53.17 -6.83
CA MET A 1 13.61 -51.94 -7.53
C MET A 1 12.37 -51.16 -7.92
N LEU A 2 12.21 -49.96 -7.34
CA LEU A 2 11.40 -48.77 -7.70
C LEU A 2 9.99 -48.96 -8.30
N LEU A 3 8.87 -48.59 -7.67
CA LEU A 3 8.38 -47.29 -7.13
C LEU A 3 7.96 -46.26 -8.20
N GLY A 4 6.68 -45.86 -8.19
CA GLY A 4 6.15 -44.65 -8.84
C GLY A 4 4.63 -44.77 -9.00
N GLY A 5 3.76 -43.94 -8.43
CA GLY A 5 3.90 -42.66 -7.74
C GLY A 5 2.58 -41.91 -7.95
N LEU A 6 1.59 -42.14 -7.09
CA LEU A 6 0.27 -41.49 -7.14
C LEU A 6 0.36 -40.17 -6.35
N LEU A 7 0.43 -39.04 -7.05
CA LEU A 7 0.36 -37.70 -6.47
C LEU A 7 -1.10 -37.23 -6.48
N ALA A 8 -1.83 -37.52 -5.41
CA ALA A 8 -3.08 -36.84 -5.09
C ALA A 8 -2.77 -35.72 -4.09
N SER A 9 -2.78 -34.48 -4.60
CA SER A 9 -2.65 -33.25 -3.82
C SER A 9 -3.77 -33.15 -2.80
N GLY A 10 -3.44 -33.19 -1.51
CA GLY A 10 -4.41 -33.07 -0.42
C GLY A 10 -4.89 -31.63 -0.24
N LEU A 11 -6.19 -31.39 -0.42
CA LEU A 11 -6.88 -30.23 0.12
C LEU A 11 -6.89 -30.36 1.66
N ALA A 12 -6.25 -29.43 2.36
CA ALA A 12 -6.35 -29.33 3.81
C ALA A 12 -7.62 -28.56 4.19
N VAL A 13 -8.75 -29.27 4.26
CA VAL A 13 -9.90 -28.86 5.07
C VAL A 13 -10.30 -30.08 5.89
N ALA A 14 -10.13 -30.02 7.21
CA ALA A 14 -10.98 -30.70 8.17
C ALA A 14 -10.44 -30.48 9.58
N GLU A 15 -11.19 -29.71 10.38
CA GLU A 15 -11.74 -30.00 11.72
C GLU A 15 -11.40 -31.36 12.38
N SER A 16 -10.17 -31.83 12.25
CA SER A 16 -9.70 -33.13 12.71
C SER A 16 -8.37 -32.93 13.41
N THR A 17 -8.29 -33.46 14.63
CA THR A 17 -7.08 -33.45 15.43
C THR A 17 -5.92 -33.99 14.58
N PRO A 18 -4.82 -33.24 14.39
CA PRO A 18 -3.72 -33.70 13.56
C PRO A 18 -3.15 -35.03 14.11
N PRO A 19 -2.64 -35.93 13.26
CA PRO A 19 -2.10 -37.22 13.70
C PRO A 19 -1.04 -37.02 14.80
N GLY A 20 -1.26 -37.61 15.97
CA GLY A 20 -0.37 -37.47 17.14
C GLY A 20 -0.77 -36.41 18.16
N PHE A 21 -1.88 -35.69 17.95
CA PHE A 21 -2.45 -34.74 18.91
C PHE A 21 -3.73 -35.29 19.54
N ASN A 22 -4.10 -34.76 20.71
CA ASN A 22 -5.28 -35.20 21.47
C ASN A 22 -6.40 -34.13 21.54
N THR A 23 -6.14 -32.94 21.01
CA THR A 23 -7.07 -31.79 21.03
C THR A 23 -7.07 -31.09 19.68
N PRO A 24 -8.24 -30.66 19.18
CA PRO A 24 -8.31 -29.82 17.98
C PRO A 24 -7.56 -28.51 18.22
N ILE A 25 -6.92 -27.98 17.17
CA ILE A 25 -6.24 -26.69 17.25
C ILE A 25 -7.31 -25.61 17.42
N PRO A 26 -7.24 -24.76 18.46
CA PRO A 26 -8.21 -23.69 18.64
C PRO A 26 -8.19 -22.73 17.45
N SER A 27 -9.37 -22.37 16.94
CA SER A 27 -9.51 -21.42 15.84
C SER A 27 -8.93 -20.04 16.18
N SER A 28 -8.86 -19.67 17.46
CA SER A 28 -8.28 -18.41 17.93
C SER A 28 -6.77 -18.27 17.69
N ILE A 29 -6.05 -19.38 17.50
CA ILE A 29 -4.61 -19.37 17.17
C ILE A 29 -4.33 -19.69 15.70
N MET A 30 -5.39 -19.96 14.92
CA MET A 30 -5.28 -20.13 13.47
C MET A 30 -5.43 -18.78 12.77
N THR A 31 -4.64 -18.58 11.72
CA THR A 31 -4.83 -17.44 10.83
C THR A 31 -6.13 -17.64 10.05
N PRO A 32 -7.09 -16.71 10.13
CA PRO A 32 -8.31 -16.82 9.35
C PRO A 32 -8.03 -16.67 7.86
N ASP A 33 -8.72 -17.47 7.04
CA ASP A 33 -8.59 -17.44 5.58
C ASP A 33 -9.09 -16.13 4.95
N SER A 34 -9.87 -15.34 5.70
CA SER A 34 -10.43 -14.07 5.24
C SER A 34 -10.51 -13.06 6.36
N VAL A 35 -10.09 -11.82 6.09
CA VAL A 35 -10.11 -10.70 7.03
C VAL A 35 -10.81 -9.50 6.40
N GLU A 36 -11.85 -8.99 7.04
CA GLU A 36 -12.53 -7.75 6.63
C GLU A 36 -11.74 -6.53 7.11
N THR A 37 -11.42 -5.63 6.18
CA THR A 37 -10.65 -4.40 6.48
C THR A 37 -11.26 -3.18 5.79
N SER A 38 -10.77 -1.98 6.12
CA SER A 38 -11.21 -0.74 5.47
C SER A 38 -10.85 -0.66 3.98
N ILE A 39 -9.91 -1.49 3.51
CA ILE A 39 -9.51 -1.59 2.10
C ILE A 39 -10.17 -2.77 1.39
N GLY A 40 -11.17 -3.39 2.04
CA GLY A 40 -11.90 -4.54 1.55
C GLY A 40 -11.49 -5.84 2.25
N ARG A 41 -12.03 -6.95 1.74
CA ARG A 41 -11.77 -8.29 2.24
C ARG A 41 -10.46 -8.83 1.70
N LEU A 42 -9.56 -9.22 2.60
CA LEU A 42 -8.27 -9.84 2.29
C LEU A 42 -8.38 -11.35 2.46
N ASN A 43 -8.00 -12.13 1.45
CA ASN A 43 -8.07 -13.59 1.49
C ASN A 43 -6.67 -14.21 1.52
N PHE A 44 -6.54 -15.27 2.30
CA PHE A 44 -5.31 -16.00 2.52
C PHE A 44 -5.56 -17.51 2.38
N PHE A 45 -4.59 -18.22 1.82
CA PHE A 45 -4.52 -19.67 1.84
C PHE A 45 -3.20 -20.07 2.49
N ASP A 46 -3.27 -20.75 3.64
CA ASP A 46 -2.08 -21.10 4.44
C ASP A 46 -1.18 -19.89 4.74
N GLY A 47 -1.80 -18.72 4.98
CA GLY A 47 -1.12 -17.45 5.21
C GLY A 47 -0.60 -16.75 3.93
N ILE A 48 -0.69 -17.38 2.77
CA ILE A 48 -0.30 -16.78 1.48
C ILE A 48 -1.48 -15.97 0.93
N PRO A 49 -1.31 -14.67 0.64
CA PRO A 49 -2.38 -13.86 0.07
C PRO A 49 -2.70 -14.28 -1.37
N ASP A 50 -3.97 -14.16 -1.76
CA ASP A 50 -4.33 -14.24 -3.17
C ASP A 50 -3.87 -13.01 -3.97
N GLN A 51 -3.83 -13.12 -5.29
CA GLN A 51 -3.36 -12.04 -6.17
C GLN A 51 -4.12 -10.72 -5.96
N LYS A 52 -5.42 -10.79 -5.69
CA LYS A 52 -6.26 -9.60 -5.45
C LYS A 52 -5.92 -8.91 -4.13
N THR A 53 -5.62 -9.69 -3.10
CA THR A 53 -5.18 -9.21 -1.79
C THR A 53 -3.83 -8.51 -1.91
N VAL A 54 -2.91 -9.09 -2.67
CA VAL A 54 -1.60 -8.46 -2.96
C VAL A 54 -1.81 -7.10 -3.63
N GLU A 55 -2.60 -7.04 -4.69
CA GLU A 55 -2.90 -5.78 -5.41
C GLU A 55 -3.54 -4.74 -4.49
N ALA A 56 -4.59 -5.11 -3.74
CA ALA A 56 -5.28 -4.20 -2.83
C ALA A 56 -4.35 -3.64 -1.73
N VAL A 57 -3.44 -4.46 -1.20
CA VAL A 57 -2.48 -4.03 -0.18
C VAL A 57 -1.45 -3.06 -0.76
N TYR A 58 -0.92 -3.33 -1.96
CA TYR A 58 0.04 -2.43 -2.61
C TYR A 58 -0.62 -1.11 -3.03
N ASP A 59 -1.83 -1.14 -3.59
CA ASP A 59 -2.59 0.06 -3.93
C ASP A 59 -2.83 0.94 -2.69
N ASN A 60 -3.15 0.31 -1.56
CA ASN A 60 -3.31 1.02 -0.30
C ASN A 60 -1.99 1.63 0.20
N LEU A 61 -0.89 0.88 0.11
CA LEU A 61 0.44 1.37 0.49
C LEU A 61 0.85 2.58 -0.34
N ASP A 62 0.64 2.52 -1.66
CA ASP A 62 0.94 3.61 -2.57
C ASP A 62 0.05 4.82 -2.29
N ARG A 63 -1.24 4.61 -2.00
CA ARG A 63 -2.15 5.70 -1.59
C ARG A 63 -1.68 6.39 -0.31
N MET A 64 -1.23 5.64 0.69
CA MET A 64 -0.72 6.21 1.95
C MET A 64 0.54 7.05 1.69
N ARG A 65 1.51 6.50 0.95
CA ARG A 65 2.75 7.21 0.59
C ARG A 65 2.50 8.43 -0.28
N ALA A 66 1.58 8.35 -1.24
CA ALA A 66 1.20 9.48 -2.08
C ALA A 66 0.54 10.59 -1.26
N THR A 67 -0.28 10.25 -0.27
CA THR A 67 -0.90 11.23 0.63
C THR A 67 0.14 11.95 1.48
N GLU A 68 1.10 11.20 2.03
CA GLU A 68 2.23 11.76 2.78
C GLU A 68 3.08 12.70 1.92
N ALA A 69 3.52 12.23 0.75
CA ALA A 69 4.31 13.03 -0.19
C ALA A 69 3.57 14.31 -0.65
N PHE A 70 2.25 14.23 -0.88
CA PHE A 70 1.45 15.40 -1.22
C PHE A 70 1.48 16.45 -0.11
N LEU A 71 1.28 16.05 1.14
CA LEU A 71 1.26 16.95 2.29
C LEU A 71 2.64 17.58 2.56
N GLU A 72 3.70 16.79 2.46
CA GLU A 72 5.07 17.27 2.65
C GLU A 72 5.50 18.27 1.56
N MET A 73 4.97 18.11 0.34
CA MET A 73 5.35 18.95 -0.81
C MET A 73 4.53 20.22 -0.95
N VAL A 74 3.54 20.50 -0.07
CA VAL A 74 2.75 21.75 -0.12
C VAL A 74 3.63 23.01 -0.06
N PRO A 75 4.59 23.15 0.88
CA PRO A 75 5.48 24.31 0.90
C PRO A 75 6.38 24.41 -0.36
N MET A 76 6.83 23.27 -0.88
CA MET A 76 7.66 23.23 -2.09
C MET A 76 6.87 23.67 -3.33
N ALA A 77 5.63 23.22 -3.46
CA ALA A 77 4.72 23.65 -4.52
C ALA A 77 4.46 25.16 -4.48
N SER A 78 4.36 25.76 -3.28
CA SER A 78 4.23 27.22 -3.13
C SER A 78 5.46 27.97 -3.67
N VAL A 79 6.68 27.52 -3.32
CA VAL A 79 7.92 28.13 -3.82
C VAL A 79 8.07 27.94 -5.33
N GLU A 80 7.67 26.77 -5.85
CA GLU A 80 7.65 26.50 -7.28
C GLU A 80 6.71 27.45 -8.02
N ALA A 81 5.49 27.63 -7.50
CA ALA A 81 4.51 28.55 -8.07
C ALA A 81 5.02 30.00 -8.09
N LEU A 82 5.72 30.43 -7.03
CA LEU A 82 6.40 31.74 -7.02
C LEU A 82 7.47 31.83 -8.10
N ARG A 83 8.31 30.79 -8.27
CA ARG A 83 9.36 30.74 -9.30
C ARG A 83 8.77 30.84 -10.71
N VAL A 84 7.73 30.06 -11.01
CA VAL A 84 7.05 30.08 -12.32
C VAL A 84 6.37 31.43 -12.55
N GLY A 85 5.72 31.99 -11.52
CA GLY A 85 5.12 33.31 -11.58
C GLY A 85 6.14 34.41 -11.91
N MET A 86 7.29 34.39 -11.23
CA MET A 86 8.41 35.32 -11.50
C MET A 86 8.94 35.19 -12.93
N GLU A 87 9.17 33.95 -13.37
CA GLU A 87 9.63 33.66 -14.74
C GLU A 87 8.65 34.21 -15.79
N SER A 88 7.34 34.04 -15.56
CA SER A 88 6.30 34.49 -16.49
C SER A 88 6.27 36.01 -16.73
N ILE A 89 6.78 36.81 -15.79
CA ILE A 89 6.86 38.27 -15.93
C ILE A 89 8.26 38.77 -16.35
N GLY A 90 9.14 37.87 -16.80
CA GLY A 90 10.45 38.19 -17.37
C GLY A 90 11.62 38.17 -16.37
N ILE A 91 11.42 37.64 -15.17
CA ILE A 91 12.47 37.36 -14.18
C ILE A 91 13.05 35.97 -14.47
N ASP A 92 13.73 35.86 -15.60
CA ASP A 92 14.28 34.61 -16.18
C ASP A 92 15.78 34.39 -15.87
N ALA A 93 16.40 35.26 -15.08
CA ALA A 93 17.82 35.22 -14.77
C ALA A 93 18.07 35.47 -13.28
N ALA A 94 19.09 34.83 -12.73
CA ALA A 94 19.41 34.88 -11.29
C ALA A 94 19.77 36.27 -10.76
N ASN A 95 20.09 37.22 -11.64
CA ASN A 95 20.40 38.61 -11.30
C ASN A 95 19.20 39.56 -11.46
N LYS A 96 18.01 39.05 -11.78
CA LYS A 96 16.76 39.83 -11.85
C LYS A 96 15.98 39.62 -10.54
N VAL A 97 15.49 40.71 -9.95
CA VAL A 97 14.77 40.69 -8.67
C VAL A 97 13.39 41.31 -8.85
N MET A 98 12.38 40.69 -8.23
CA MET A 98 11.00 41.16 -8.22
C MET A 98 10.81 42.17 -7.08
N LEU A 99 10.17 43.30 -7.37
CA LEU A 99 9.84 44.31 -6.37
C LEU A 99 8.35 44.62 -6.46
N TYR A 100 7.64 44.38 -5.37
CA TYR A 100 6.22 44.69 -5.25
C TYR A 100 6.08 46.11 -4.69
N ASP A 101 5.30 46.96 -5.36
CA ASP A 101 5.00 48.33 -4.92
C ASP A 101 3.93 48.33 -3.80
N GLY A 102 2.99 47.37 -3.86
CA GLY A 102 1.94 47.16 -2.89
C GLY A 102 2.00 45.78 -2.22
N LEU A 103 0.99 45.49 -1.42
CA LEU A 103 0.84 44.19 -0.75
C LEU A 103 0.33 43.14 -1.77
N MET A 104 0.77 41.89 -1.66
CA MET A 104 0.46 40.81 -2.64
C MET A 104 -1.01 40.33 -2.66
N ASP A 105 -1.92 41.03 -1.96
CA ASP A 105 -3.35 40.75 -1.87
C ASP A 105 -4.24 41.86 -2.48
N SER A 106 -3.62 42.88 -3.09
CA SER A 106 -4.31 44.06 -3.66
C SER A 106 -4.65 43.95 -5.15
#